data_AF-A0A1A7PXN7-F1
#
_entry.id   AF-A0A1A7PXN7-F1
#
_cell.length_a   1.000
_cell.length_b   1.000
_cell.length_c   1.000
_cell.angle_alpha   90.00
_cell.angle_beta   90.00
_cell.angle_gamma   90.00
#
_symmetry.space_group_name_H-M   'P 1'
#
loop_
_entity.id
_entity.type
_entity.pdbx_description
1 polymer ?
#
loop_
_entity_poly.entity_id
_entity_poly.type
_entity_poly.pdbx_seq_one_letter_code
_entity_poly.pdbx_strand_id
1 'polypeptide(L)'
;MNERIFFDLGERFCVQRAENGQGFCKTSYAFDVEHGVWKPDEITEYPNFEDLLLAIFKEQFAKTDRSPVAIFDAANTVIGQMKEEVIRVRDL
;
A
#
# COMPACT_ATOMS: atom_id res chain seq x y z
N MET A 1 -8.59 -6.80 -15.42
CA MET A 1 -8.27 -5.54 -14.71
C MET A 1 -7.53 -5.93 -13.45
N ASN A 2 -6.33 -5.40 -13.20
CA ASN A 2 -5.67 -5.59 -11.91
C ASN A 2 -6.31 -4.61 -10.93
N GLU A 3 -6.97 -5.15 -9.91
CA GLU A 3 -7.63 -4.39 -8.86
C GLU A 3 -6.59 -3.60 -8.05
N ARG A 4 -6.88 -2.32 -7.81
CA ARG A 4 -6.02 -1.39 -7.06
C ARG A 4 -6.67 -1.08 -5.73
N ILE A 5 -5.95 -1.34 -4.66
CA ILE A 5 -6.37 -1.02 -3.29
C ILE A 5 -5.65 0.26 -2.87
N PHE A 6 -6.40 1.30 -2.52
CA PHE A 6 -5.85 2.61 -2.18
C PHE A 6 -5.78 2.81 -0.66
N PHE A 7 -4.65 3.36 -0.20
CA PHE A 7 -4.37 3.64 1.19
C PHE A 7 -4.00 5.11 1.38
N ASP A 8 -4.52 5.72 2.45
CA ASP A 8 -4.10 7.03 2.96
C ASP A 8 -3.67 6.87 4.42
N LEU A 9 -2.38 6.64 4.63
CA LEU A 9 -1.79 6.39 5.95
C LEU A 9 -0.83 7.52 6.33
N GLY A 10 -1.18 8.78 6.00
CA GLY A 10 -0.27 9.93 6.04
C GLY A 10 0.73 9.96 4.87
N GLU A 11 0.69 8.94 4.03
CA GLU A 11 1.19 8.94 2.67
C GLU A 11 0.10 8.28 1.82
N ARG A 12 -0.02 8.69 0.56
CA ARG A 12 -1.00 8.11 -0.36
C ARG A 12 -0.29 7.11 -1.25
N PHE A 13 -0.80 5.89 -1.25
CA PHE A 13 -0.30 4.85 -2.14
C PHE A 13 -1.42 3.92 -2.56
N CYS A 14 -1.21 3.19 -3.65
CA CYS A 14 -2.04 2.03 -3.97
C CYS A 14 -1.20 0.77 -4.10
N VAL A 15 -1.84 -0.36 -3.86
CA VAL A 15 -1.28 -1.69 -4.07
C VAL A 15 -2.09 -2.40 -5.14
N GLN A 16 -1.41 -3.14 -6.01
CA GLN A 16 -2.05 -4.02 -6.98
C GLN A 16 -1.20 -5.28 -7.21
N ARG A 17 -1.80 -6.30 -7.82
CA ARG A 17 -1.02 -7.39 -8.43
C ARG A 17 -0.14 -6.85 -9.54
N ALA A 18 1.09 -7.37 -9.62
CA ALA A 18 1.97 -7.07 -10.75
C ALA A 18 1.35 -7.56 -12.07
N GLU A 19 1.61 -6.86 -13.17
CA GLU A 19 1.00 -7.15 -14.47
C GLU A 19 1.39 -8.53 -15.02
N ASN A 20 2.59 -9.01 -14.67
CA ASN A 20 3.08 -10.35 -14.96
C ASN A 20 2.40 -11.46 -14.13
N GLY A 21 1.48 -11.11 -13.22
CA GLY A 21 0.81 -12.04 -12.30
C GLY A 21 1.69 -12.56 -11.16
N GLN A 22 2.95 -12.12 -11.09
CA GLN A 22 3.94 -12.56 -10.10
C GLN A 22 4.30 -11.39 -9.18
N GLY A 23 3.78 -11.44 -7.95
CA GLY A 23 4.05 -10.44 -6.93
C GLY A 23 3.04 -9.29 -6.89
N PHE A 24 3.50 -8.15 -6.41
CA PHE A 24 2.70 -6.96 -6.08
C PHE A 24 3.45 -5.68 -6.43
N CYS A 25 2.73 -4.65 -6.84
CA CYS A 25 3.25 -3.30 -7.03
C CYS A 25 2.67 -2.37 -5.98
N LYS A 26 3.53 -1.58 -5.31
CA LYS A 26 3.14 -0.40 -4.55
C LYS A 26 3.41 0.83 -5.41
N THR A 27 2.40 1.68 -5.61
CA THR A 27 2.56 2.98 -6.25
C THR A 27 2.35 4.07 -5.21
N SER A 28 3.41 4.78 -4.85
CA SER A 28 3.36 5.95 -3.99
C SER A 28 2.93 7.18 -4.80
N TYR A 29 2.19 8.09 -4.17
CA TYR A 29 1.70 9.31 -4.78
C TYR A 29 2.25 10.53 -4.05
N ALA A 30 2.68 11.53 -4.82
CA ALA A 30 3.06 12.85 -4.32
C ALA A 30 2.00 13.89 -4.71
N PHE A 31 1.84 14.92 -3.88
CA PHE A 31 0.92 16.02 -4.16
C PHE A 31 1.63 17.08 -5.02
N ASP A 32 1.16 17.25 -6.25
CA ASP A 32 1.58 18.33 -7.14
C ASP A 32 0.88 19.61 -6.71
N VAL A 33 1.63 20.50 -6.04
CA VAL A 33 1.12 21.77 -5.49
C VAL A 33 0.71 22.74 -6.59
N GLU A 34 1.39 22.72 -7.74
CA GLU A 34 1.10 23.64 -8.85
C GLU A 34 -0.25 23.32 -9.48
N HIS A 35 -0.57 22.03 -9.61
CA HIS A 35 -1.79 21.57 -10.27
C HIS A 35 -2.89 21.15 -9.28
N GLY A 36 -2.61 21.10 -7.97
CA GLY A 36 -3.55 20.71 -6.93
C GLY A 36 -4.01 19.25 -7.02
N VAL A 37 -3.18 18.35 -7.58
CA VAL A 37 -3.53 16.95 -7.84
C VAL A 37 -2.48 15.99 -7.30
N TRP A 38 -2.91 14.79 -6.93
CA TRP A 38 -2.00 13.69 -6.58
C TRP A 38 -1.54 12.96 -7.84
N LYS A 39 -0.22 12.78 -8.00
CA LYS A 39 0.38 12.07 -9.12
C LYS A 39 1.21 10.89 -8.63
N PRO A 40 1.27 9.77 -9.38
CA PRO A 40 2.23 8.70 -9.10
C PRO A 40 3.64 9.27 -9.07
N ASP A 41 4.41 8.89 -8.06
CA ASP A 41 5.78 9.36 -7.84
C ASP A 41 6.77 8.19 -7.97
N GLU A 42 6.53 7.13 -7.18
CA GLU A 42 7.38 5.94 -7.18
C GLU A 42 6.54 4.67 -7.36
N ILE A 43 7.04 3.71 -8.14
CA ILE A 43 6.47 2.36 -8.26
C ILE A 43 7.54 1.36 -7.80
N THR A 44 7.20 0.58 -6.78
CA THR A 44 8.08 -0.45 -6.23
C THR A 44 7.41 -1.82 -6.37
N GLU A 45 8.16 -2.80 -6.88
CA GLU A 45 7.70 -4.17 -7.04
C GLU A 45 8.19 -5.05 -5.89
N TYR A 46 7.31 -5.92 -5.41
CA TYR A 46 7.57 -6.88 -4.35
C TYR A 46 7.21 -8.28 -4.83
N PRO A 47 8.12 -9.27 -4.69
CA PRO A 47 7.88 -10.62 -5.21
C PRO A 47 6.76 -11.34 -4.44
N ASN A 48 6.61 -11.06 -3.14
CA ASN A 48 5.59 -11.65 -2.28
C ASN A 48 4.83 -10.59 -1.48
N PHE A 49 3.68 -10.99 -0.93
CA PHE A 49 2.84 -10.08 -0.16
C PHE A 49 3.49 -9.69 1.18
N GLU A 50 4.21 -10.61 1.80
CA GLU A 50 4.91 -10.40 3.06
C GLU A 50 6.00 -9.33 2.94
N ASP A 51 6.71 -9.30 1.82
CA ASP A 51 7.76 -8.30 1.54
C ASP A 51 7.16 -6.90 1.39
N LEU A 52 6.03 -6.80 0.69
CA LEU A 52 5.26 -5.56 0.57
C LEU A 52 4.78 -5.08 1.95
N LEU A 53 4.15 -5.97 2.73
CA LEU A 53 3.68 -5.62 4.08
C LEU A 53 4.83 -5.13 4.95
N LEU A 54 5.97 -5.82 4.92
CA LEU A 54 7.14 -5.44 5.70
C LEU A 54 7.69 -4.07 5.29
N ALA A 55 7.70 -3.75 4.00
CA ALA A 55 8.11 -2.43 3.52
C ALA A 55 7.18 -1.32 4.04
N ILE A 56 5.86 -1.52 3.92
CA ILE A 56 4.86 -0.59 4.46
C ILE A 56 5.06 -0.43 5.98
N PHE A 57 5.30 -1.51 6.73
CA PHE A 57 5.57 -1.40 8.16
C PHE A 57 6.81 -0.57 8.45
N LYS A 58 7.93 -0.83 7.77
CA LYS A 58 9.17 -0.07 7.99
C LYS A 58 8.97 1.41 7.74
N GLU A 59 8.26 1.80 6.70
CA GLU A 59 7.93 3.19 6.39
C GLU A 59 7.09 3.83 7.50
N GLN A 60 6.09 3.11 8.01
CA GLN A 60 5.23 3.60 9.08
C GLN A 60 5.98 3.70 10.42
N PHE A 61 6.89 2.76 10.72
CA PHE A 61 7.75 2.81 11.91
C PHE A 61 8.83 3.89 11.83
N ALA A 62 9.27 4.28 10.63
CA ALA A 62 10.24 5.36 10.45
C ALA A 62 9.64 6.75 10.77
N LYS A 63 8.31 6.88 10.82
CA LYS A 63 7.61 8.12 11.16
C LYS A 63 7.70 8.37 12.68
N THR A 64 8.64 9.23 13.07
CA THR A 64 8.97 9.54 14.47
C THR A 64 7.88 10.32 15.21
N ASP A 65 6.91 10.86 14.49
CA ASP A 65 5.75 11.60 14.99
C ASP A 65 4.55 10.71 15.33
N ARG A 66 4.62 9.39 15.05
CA ARG A 66 3.53 8.45 15.33
C ARG A 66 3.73 7.71 16.63
N SER A 67 2.64 7.57 17.40
CA SER A 67 2.63 6.65 18.52
C SER A 67 2.73 5.20 17.99
N PRO A 68 3.36 4.28 18.75
CA PRO A 68 3.40 2.86 18.39
C PRO A 68 2.02 2.27 18.07
N VAL A 69 0.97 2.74 18.76
CA VAL A 69 -0.42 2.32 18.53
C VAL A 69 -0.91 2.72 17.14
N ALA A 70 -0.65 3.96 16.70
CA ALA A 70 -1.05 4.43 15.37
C ALA A 70 -0.37 3.63 14.24
N ILE A 71 0.84 3.12 14.49
CA ILE A 71 1.55 2.25 13.54
C ILE A 71 0.86 0.87 13.45
N PHE A 72 0.45 0.30 14.58
CA PHE A 72 -0.30 -0.96 14.59
C PHE A 72 -1.70 -0.83 13.97
N ASP A 73 -2.38 0.31 14.15
CA ASP A 73 -3.69 0.55 13.53
C ASP A 73 -3.58 0.67 11.99
N ALA A 74 -2.56 1.39 11.51
CA ALA A 74 -2.24 1.44 10.09
C ALA A 74 -1.94 0.04 9.53
N ALA A 75 -1.20 -0.77 10.29
CA ALA A 75 -0.89 -2.14 9.93
C ALA A 75 -2.13 -3.04 9.81
N ASN A 76 -3.00 -2.99 10.81
CA ASN A 76 -4.25 -3.73 10.83
C ASN A 76 -5.16 -3.32 9.68
N THR A 77 -5.17 -2.04 9.31
CA THR A 77 -5.94 -1.53 8.16
C THR A 77 -5.46 -2.17 6.85
N VAL A 78 -4.13 -2.18 6.63
CA VAL A 78 -3.55 -2.79 5.42
C VAL A 78 -3.83 -4.29 5.36
N ILE A 79 -3.58 -5.00 6.46
CA ILE A 79 -3.84 -6.45 6.54
C ILE A 79 -5.33 -6.75 6.33
N GLY A 80 -6.23 -5.97 6.93
CA GLY A 80 -7.68 -6.15 6.81
C GLY A 80 -8.15 -6.01 5.37
N GLN A 81 -7.83 -4.88 4.73
CA GLN A 81 -8.26 -4.60 3.36
C GLN A 81 -7.62 -5.56 2.35
N MET A 82 -6.36 -5.91 2.52
CA MET A 82 -5.70 -6.92 1.69
C MET A 82 -6.31 -8.32 1.87
N LYS A 83 -6.68 -8.72 3.10
CA LYS A 83 -7.33 -10.02 3.34
C LYS A 83 -8.71 -10.09 2.71
N GLU A 84 -9.51 -9.04 2.81
CA GLU A 84 -10.83 -8.97 2.18
C GLU A 84 -10.74 -9.14 0.66
N GLU A 85 -9.73 -8.52 0.04
CA GLU A 85 -9.47 -8.61 -1.39
C GLU A 85 -8.87 -9.97 -1.81
N VAL A 86 -7.97 -10.55 -1.01
CA VAL A 86 -7.47 -11.92 -1.25
C VAL A 86 -8.58 -12.97 -1.10
N ILE A 87 -9.53 -12.78 -0.17
CA ILE A 87 -10.70 -13.66 -0.02
C ILE A 87 -11.58 -13.55 -1.27
N ARG A 88 -11.89 -12.33 -1.74
CA ARG A 88 -12.70 -12.12 -2.95
C ARG A 88 -12.10 -12.75 -4.21
N VAL A 89 -10.79 -12.62 -4.41
CA VAL A 89 -10.11 -13.20 -5.59
C VAL A 89 -10.06 -14.74 -5.54
N ARG A 90 -10.18 -15.35 -4.35
CA ARG A 90 -10.18 -16.81 -4.19
C ARG A 90 -11.57 -17.44 -4.39
N ASP A 91 -12.64 -16.67 -4.20
CA ASP A 91 -14.02 -17.11 -4.39
C ASP A 91 -14.55 -16.91 -5.83
N LEU A 92 -13.70 -16.40 -6.74
CA LEU A 92 -13.95 -16.26 -8.19
C LEU A 92 -13.18 -17.30 -9.00
#